data_AF-A0AA39QW15-F1
#
_entry.id   AF-A0AA39QW15-F1
#
_cell.length_a   1.000
_cell.length_b   1.000
_cell.length_c   1.000
_cell.angle_alpha   90.00
_cell.angle_beta   90.00
_cell.angle_gamma   90.00
#
_symmetry.space_group_name_H-M   'P 1'
#
loop_
_entity.id
_entity.type
_entity.pdbx_description
1 polymer ?
#
loop_
_entity_poly.entity_id
_entity_poly.type
_entity_poly.pdbx_seq_one_letter_code
_entity_poly.pdbx_strand_id
1 'polypeptide(L)'
;MQKGTQVPPKGDNETSDQDANVPADGVPLTKKPITKLVITFYDKARCTQKTAEDGLQRSLESPTRSFASVFAEIAPTYEKQSYQSLAPGISQAIYITSDSQLLHFASLRHTSPITNFEAKHNVELIFDQFPILPQSTSPRPLKIALFDMDSTLINEEVIDELARSIGVSDAVSAITARAMNGDIDFATSLKERVGMLKGVPTTVWQDLQKTVTIATGARELIAGLNRKGVYTAVASGGFTPMAEWLKGELGLDLAVANHLLEAAPTEEFPYAHLSGQLDPAFPIVTPQLKQDTLLALAAKQGAAMHETLAVGDGSNDLLMLGTAGLGIAWKAKAKVQVKAPMRLNGESLRDLLYLFGSEEA
;
A
#
# COMPACT_ATOMS: atom_id res chain seq x y z
N MET A 1 1.67 -37.93 -63.67
CA MET A 1 0.36 -38.57 -63.38
C MET A 1 0.53 -39.50 -62.20
N GLN A 2 -0.57 -39.83 -61.49
CA GLN A 2 -0.59 -40.26 -60.08
C GLN A 2 -0.21 -39.11 -59.11
N LYS A 3 -0.84 -38.93 -57.95
CA LYS A 3 -2.04 -39.58 -57.37
C LYS A 3 -3.10 -38.52 -57.03
N GLY A 4 -4.37 -38.91 -57.10
CA GLY A 4 -5.49 -38.16 -56.54
C GLY A 4 -6.54 -39.15 -56.03
N THR A 5 -6.98 -39.00 -54.78
CA THR A 5 -8.05 -39.80 -54.15
C THR A 5 -8.69 -38.95 -53.05
N GLN A 6 -9.98 -39.13 -52.81
CA GLN A 6 -10.84 -38.10 -52.20
C GLN A 6 -11.02 -38.23 -50.68
N VAL A 7 -11.22 -37.09 -50.03
CA VAL A 7 -11.91 -36.90 -48.72
C VAL A 7 -13.42 -37.14 -48.95
N PRO A 8 -14.16 -37.90 -48.10
CA PRO A 8 -15.03 -37.28 -47.08
C PRO A 8 -15.26 -38.20 -45.83
N PRO A 9 -16.31 -38.06 -44.97
CA PRO A 9 -16.17 -37.32 -43.70
C PRO A 9 -16.74 -38.04 -42.45
N LYS A 10 -16.52 -37.46 -41.25
CA LYS A 10 -17.14 -37.63 -39.90
C LYS A 10 -16.08 -37.31 -38.82
N GLY A 11 -16.38 -37.07 -37.55
CA GLY A 11 -17.65 -37.00 -36.80
C GLY A 11 -17.35 -36.94 -35.29
N ASP A 12 -18.35 -36.64 -34.45
CA ASP A 12 -18.17 -36.32 -33.02
C ASP A 12 -17.96 -37.55 -32.11
N ASN A 13 -17.05 -37.46 -31.11
CA ASN A 13 -17.33 -37.62 -29.66
C ASN A 13 -16.07 -37.77 -28.75
N GLU A 14 -16.04 -36.95 -27.68
CA GLU A 14 -15.82 -37.25 -26.23
C GLU A 14 -14.66 -38.12 -25.67
N THR A 15 -14.47 -37.96 -24.34
CA THR A 15 -13.60 -38.72 -23.39
C THR A 15 -12.08 -38.59 -23.59
N SER A 16 -11.31 -37.85 -22.77
CA SER A 16 -10.98 -37.94 -21.32
C SER A 16 -9.63 -38.67 -21.10
N ASP A 17 -8.79 -38.39 -20.09
CA ASP A 17 -8.89 -37.48 -18.92
C ASP A 17 -7.48 -37.22 -18.31
N GLN A 18 -7.36 -36.24 -17.38
CA GLN A 18 -6.38 -36.17 -16.26
C GLN A 18 -4.84 -36.29 -16.53
N ASP A 19 -3.92 -35.72 -15.74
CA ASP A 19 -3.85 -34.64 -14.73
C ASP A 19 -2.35 -34.19 -14.72
N ALA A 20 -1.71 -33.33 -13.90
CA ALA A 20 -1.99 -32.60 -12.64
C ALA A 20 -0.99 -31.42 -12.55
N ASN A 21 -1.01 -30.47 -11.59
CA ASN A 21 -1.88 -30.19 -10.46
C ASN A 21 -1.80 -28.67 -10.18
N VAL A 22 -2.90 -27.97 -9.88
CA VAL A 22 -2.89 -26.52 -9.53
C VAL A 22 -3.87 -26.20 -8.40
N PRO A 23 -3.37 -25.81 -7.22
CA PRO A 23 -4.11 -24.96 -6.29
C PRO A 23 -3.26 -23.80 -5.74
N ALA A 24 -3.69 -22.55 -5.97
CA ALA A 24 -3.09 -21.33 -5.39
C ALA A 24 -4.06 -20.13 -5.35
N ASP A 25 -5.32 -20.36 -5.00
CA ASP A 25 -6.33 -19.41 -4.51
C ASP A 25 -6.28 -17.94 -4.99
N GLY A 26 -6.58 -17.73 -6.28
CA GLY A 26 -7.08 -16.45 -6.77
C GLY A 26 -8.57 -16.29 -6.46
N VAL A 27 -8.94 -15.66 -5.34
CA VAL A 27 -10.35 -15.41 -4.98
C VAL A 27 -11.02 -14.51 -6.05
N PRO A 28 -12.17 -14.89 -6.62
CA PRO A 28 -12.86 -14.06 -7.61
C PRO A 28 -13.33 -12.72 -7.01
N LEU A 29 -12.95 -11.61 -7.64
CA LEU A 29 -13.40 -10.27 -7.26
C LEU A 29 -14.93 -10.17 -7.43
N THR A 30 -15.67 -10.16 -6.32
CA THR A 30 -17.13 -10.03 -6.37
C THR A 30 -17.53 -8.59 -6.69
N LYS A 31 -18.61 -8.39 -7.46
CA LYS A 31 -19.12 -7.05 -7.82
C LYS A 31 -19.80 -6.30 -6.66
N LYS A 32 -19.54 -6.66 -5.41
CA LYS A 32 -20.06 -5.97 -4.22
C LYS A 32 -18.95 -5.07 -3.67
N PRO A 33 -19.25 -3.81 -3.29
CA PRO A 33 -18.28 -2.97 -2.59
C PRO A 33 -17.79 -3.68 -1.34
N ILE A 34 -16.48 -3.63 -1.12
CA ILE A 34 -15.81 -4.22 0.04
C ILE A 34 -16.22 -3.44 1.29
N THR A 35 -16.72 -4.14 2.31
CA THR A 35 -17.14 -3.53 3.57
C THR A 35 -16.01 -3.66 4.58
N LYS A 36 -15.46 -2.56 5.08
CA LYS A 36 -14.25 -2.61 5.92
C LYS A 36 -14.59 -2.93 7.38
N LEU A 37 -13.74 -3.74 8.02
CA LEU A 37 -13.95 -4.26 9.36
C LEU A 37 -12.66 -4.09 10.19
N VAL A 38 -12.71 -3.21 11.19
CA VAL A 38 -11.58 -2.98 12.09
C VAL A 38 -11.67 -3.97 13.26
N ILE A 39 -10.56 -4.65 13.54
CA ILE A 39 -10.40 -5.45 14.76
C ILE A 39 -9.35 -4.76 15.62
N THR A 40 -9.83 -4.07 16.64
CA THR A 40 -9.02 -3.30 17.58
C THR A 40 -8.67 -4.22 18.75
N PHE A 41 -7.45 -4.76 18.77
CA PHE A 41 -6.99 -5.53 19.91
C PHE A 41 -6.49 -4.59 21.00
N TYR A 42 -6.84 -4.90 22.26
CA TYR A 42 -6.47 -4.08 23.40
C TYR A 42 -5.66 -4.90 24.40
N ASP A 43 -4.34 -4.70 24.38
CA ASP A 43 -3.40 -5.25 25.36
C ASP A 43 -3.50 -4.44 26.66
N LYS A 44 -4.29 -4.95 27.62
CA LYS A 44 -4.49 -4.36 28.96
C LYS A 44 -3.16 -4.09 29.68
N ALA A 45 -2.12 -4.89 29.43
CA ALA A 45 -0.84 -4.79 30.12
C ALA A 45 0.07 -3.69 29.56
N ARG A 46 -0.24 -3.13 28.37
CA ARG A 46 0.53 -2.03 27.75
C ARG A 46 -0.09 -0.64 27.95
N CYS A 47 -1.41 -0.54 28.10
CA CYS A 47 -2.09 0.75 28.25
C CYS A 47 -2.17 1.22 29.71
N THR A 48 -1.13 1.92 30.17
CA THR A 48 -1.17 2.60 31.47
C THR A 48 -2.00 3.89 31.43
N GLN A 49 -3.32 3.80 31.67
CA GLN A 49 -4.12 4.70 32.53
C GLN A 49 -5.65 4.53 32.36
N LYS A 50 -6.40 4.90 33.42
CA LYS A 50 -7.86 4.76 33.61
C LYS A 50 -8.77 5.17 32.45
N THR A 51 -8.36 6.12 31.60
CA THR A 51 -9.22 6.77 30.60
C THR A 51 -9.76 5.81 29.53
N ALA A 52 -9.07 4.70 29.26
CA ALA A 52 -9.54 3.68 28.33
C ALA A 52 -10.71 2.85 28.89
N GLU A 53 -10.75 2.61 30.19
CA GLU A 53 -11.77 1.77 30.84
C GLU A 53 -13.13 2.50 30.91
N ASP A 54 -13.11 3.78 31.33
CA ASP A 54 -14.31 4.63 31.44
C ASP A 54 -15.00 4.84 30.08
N GLY A 55 -14.22 4.92 28.99
CA GLY A 55 -14.74 4.99 27.62
C GLY A 55 -15.36 3.67 27.16
N LEU A 56 -14.67 2.55 27.39
CA LEU A 56 -15.14 1.22 27.03
C LEU A 56 -16.44 0.83 27.75
N GLN A 57 -16.62 1.27 28.99
CA GLN A 57 -17.78 0.89 29.82
C GLN A 57 -19.13 1.38 29.27
N ARG A 58 -19.15 2.43 28.42
CA ARG A 58 -20.38 3.03 27.87
C ARG A 58 -20.91 2.40 26.58
N SER A 59 -20.18 1.46 25.96
CA SER A 59 -20.47 0.91 24.62
C SER A 59 -20.77 -0.60 24.64
N LEU A 60 -21.46 -1.08 25.68
CA LEU A 60 -21.45 -2.51 26.07
C LEU A 60 -22.84 -3.17 26.19
N GLU A 61 -23.74 -2.95 25.23
CA GLU A 61 -25.00 -3.71 25.11
C GLU A 61 -25.26 -4.21 23.68
N SER A 62 -25.93 -5.37 23.57
CA SER A 62 -26.32 -6.14 22.36
C SER A 62 -25.27 -7.11 21.75
N PRO A 63 -25.64 -8.38 21.40
CA PRO A 63 -24.68 -9.44 21.04
C PRO A 63 -24.58 -9.78 19.54
N THR A 64 -23.40 -10.24 19.08
CA THR A 64 -23.18 -10.77 17.71
C THR A 64 -22.51 -12.16 17.69
N ARG A 65 -23.31 -13.23 17.50
CA ARG A 65 -22.83 -14.62 17.57
C ARG A 65 -21.94 -15.09 16.41
N SER A 66 -22.06 -14.52 15.22
CA SER A 66 -21.42 -15.05 13.99
C SER A 66 -19.92 -14.79 13.90
N PHE A 67 -19.41 -13.77 14.60
CA PHE A 67 -17.98 -13.46 14.62
C PHE A 67 -17.24 -14.20 15.74
N ALA A 68 -17.92 -14.41 16.86
CA ALA A 68 -17.38 -15.05 18.06
C ALA A 68 -16.79 -16.44 17.80
N SER A 69 -17.41 -17.25 16.93
CA SER A 69 -16.94 -18.60 16.62
C SER A 69 -15.59 -18.62 15.89
N VAL A 70 -15.33 -17.63 15.04
CA VAL A 70 -14.05 -17.51 14.29
C VAL A 70 -12.93 -17.10 15.24
N PHE A 71 -13.23 -16.24 16.23
CA PHE A 71 -12.26 -15.89 17.26
C PHE A 71 -12.03 -17.00 18.28
N ALA A 72 -13.03 -17.80 18.64
CA ALA A 72 -12.82 -18.97 19.49
C ALA A 72 -11.86 -20.01 18.86
N GLU A 73 -11.81 -20.09 17.53
CA GLU A 73 -10.92 -20.98 16.78
C GLU A 73 -9.48 -20.44 16.67
N ILE A 74 -9.32 -19.13 16.42
CA ILE A 74 -8.02 -18.47 16.24
C ILE A 74 -7.36 -18.09 17.57
N ALA A 75 -8.17 -17.80 18.58
CA ALA A 75 -7.81 -17.08 19.79
C ALA A 75 -8.69 -17.51 21.00
N PRO A 76 -8.58 -18.76 21.48
CA PRO A 76 -9.47 -19.32 22.51
C PRO A 76 -9.27 -18.75 23.93
N THR A 77 -8.19 -18.01 24.19
CA THR A 77 -7.79 -17.50 25.51
C THR A 77 -8.16 -16.03 25.76
N TYR A 78 -9.22 -15.52 25.13
CA TYR A 78 -9.51 -14.09 25.06
C TYR A 78 -10.92 -13.77 25.58
N GLU A 79 -11.03 -12.71 26.38
CA GLU A 79 -12.31 -12.29 26.94
C GLU A 79 -12.85 -11.00 26.30
N LYS A 80 -14.19 -10.97 26.27
CA LYS A 80 -15.08 -9.85 25.92
C LYS A 80 -15.12 -9.50 24.42
N GLN A 81 -16.29 -9.00 24.02
CA GLN A 81 -16.59 -8.48 22.69
C GLN A 81 -17.53 -7.28 22.87
N SER A 82 -17.27 -6.19 22.16
CA SER A 82 -18.18 -5.05 21.98
C SER A 82 -18.18 -4.63 20.51
N TYR A 83 -19.23 -3.94 20.10
CA TYR A 83 -19.48 -3.54 18.71
C TYR A 83 -19.71 -2.04 18.63
N GLN A 84 -19.02 -1.37 17.70
CA GLN A 84 -19.31 0.01 17.33
C GLN A 84 -19.08 0.19 15.82
N SER A 85 -19.97 0.89 15.12
CA SER A 85 -19.72 1.32 13.74
C SER A 85 -18.81 2.55 13.74
N LEU A 86 -17.80 2.58 12.87
CA LEU A 86 -16.79 3.64 12.84
C LEU A 86 -17.10 4.73 11.82
N ALA A 87 -17.62 4.36 10.64
CA ALA A 87 -18.02 5.28 9.57
C ALA A 87 -18.95 4.56 8.56
N PRO A 88 -19.66 5.28 7.67
CA PRO A 88 -20.27 4.66 6.49
C PRO A 88 -19.20 3.89 5.68
N GLY A 89 -19.40 2.59 5.47
CA GLY A 89 -18.43 1.70 4.83
C GLY A 89 -17.39 1.05 5.76
N ILE A 90 -17.27 1.51 7.02
CA ILE A 90 -16.45 0.89 8.07
C ILE A 90 -17.35 0.49 9.23
N SER A 91 -18.00 -0.66 9.08
CA SER A 91 -19.22 -1.00 9.81
C SER A 91 -19.05 -1.43 11.25
N GLN A 92 -17.82 -1.79 11.66
CA GLN A 92 -17.62 -2.54 12.90
C GLN A 92 -16.18 -2.40 13.41
N ALA A 93 -16.06 -2.09 14.70
CA ALA A 93 -14.88 -2.26 15.55
C ALA A 93 -15.16 -3.38 16.54
N ILE A 94 -14.24 -4.34 16.69
CA ILE A 94 -14.33 -5.43 17.66
C ILE A 94 -13.15 -5.35 18.63
N TYR A 95 -13.46 -5.30 19.92
CA TYR A 95 -12.48 -5.24 21.01
C TYR A 95 -12.22 -6.63 21.54
N ILE A 96 -10.95 -6.99 21.62
CA ILE A 96 -10.51 -8.33 22.01
C ILE A 96 -9.35 -8.17 23.00
N THR A 97 -9.53 -8.64 24.23
CA THR A 97 -8.55 -8.45 25.31
C THR A 97 -7.87 -9.76 25.68
N SER A 98 -6.58 -9.67 25.99
CA SER A 98 -5.77 -10.79 26.47
C SER A 98 -4.95 -10.37 27.67
N ASP A 99 -4.74 -11.31 28.59
CA ASP A 99 -3.82 -11.14 29.71
C ASP A 99 -2.47 -11.85 29.44
N SER A 100 -2.30 -12.51 28.28
CA SER A 100 -1.02 -13.11 27.86
C SER A 100 -0.16 -12.15 27.03
N GLN A 101 1.12 -12.07 27.37
CA GLN A 101 2.09 -11.25 26.64
C GLN A 101 2.38 -11.82 25.25
N LEU A 102 2.73 -10.93 24.31
CA LEU A 102 3.26 -11.22 22.96
C LEU A 102 2.26 -11.78 21.93
N LEU A 103 1.19 -11.04 21.70
CA LEU A 103 0.53 -11.04 20.39
C LEU A 103 1.47 -10.53 19.28
N HIS A 104 1.85 -11.40 18.35
CA HIS A 104 2.38 -11.03 17.04
C HIS A 104 1.22 -10.98 16.02
N PHE A 105 0.60 -9.81 15.86
CA PHE A 105 -0.52 -9.63 14.93
C PHE A 105 -0.14 -9.90 13.47
N ALA A 106 1.11 -9.63 13.08
CA ALA A 106 1.65 -10.04 11.80
C ALA A 106 1.50 -11.57 11.57
N SER A 107 1.75 -12.39 12.59
CA SER A 107 1.57 -13.84 12.49
C SER A 107 0.09 -14.24 12.32
N LEU A 108 -0.86 -13.53 12.95
CA LEU A 108 -2.30 -13.77 12.76
C LEU A 108 -2.78 -13.38 11.36
N ARG A 109 -2.27 -12.27 10.82
CA ARG A 109 -2.62 -11.71 9.50
C ARG A 109 -2.43 -12.72 8.36
N HIS A 110 -1.41 -13.56 8.44
CA HIS A 110 -1.06 -14.54 7.40
C HIS A 110 -1.71 -15.93 7.60
N THR A 111 -2.64 -16.08 8.54
CA THR A 111 -3.33 -17.36 8.79
C THR A 111 -4.48 -17.61 7.81
N SER A 112 -4.70 -18.89 7.46
CA SER A 112 -5.80 -19.29 6.58
C SER A 112 -7.19 -18.92 7.12
N PRO A 113 -7.52 -19.07 8.43
CA PRO A 113 -8.81 -18.61 8.97
C PRO A 113 -9.10 -17.12 8.74
N ILE A 114 -8.11 -16.24 8.90
CA ILE A 114 -8.25 -14.80 8.63
C ILE A 114 -8.48 -14.53 7.14
N THR A 115 -7.66 -15.13 6.27
CA THR A 115 -7.77 -14.97 4.82
C THR A 115 -9.11 -15.51 4.28
N ASN A 116 -9.54 -16.68 4.78
CA ASN A 116 -10.82 -17.29 4.44
C ASN A 116 -12.00 -16.47 4.95
N PHE A 117 -11.89 -15.83 6.12
CA PHE A 117 -12.95 -14.96 6.64
C PHE A 117 -13.15 -13.73 5.76
N GLU A 118 -12.06 -13.02 5.42
CA GLU A 118 -12.09 -11.87 4.51
C GLU A 118 -12.78 -12.21 3.18
N ALA A 119 -12.33 -13.30 2.54
CA ALA A 119 -12.88 -13.77 1.27
C ALA A 119 -14.36 -14.16 1.38
N LYS A 120 -14.75 -14.88 2.44
CA LYS A 120 -16.12 -15.34 2.67
C LYS A 120 -17.11 -14.21 2.95
N HIS A 121 -16.67 -13.15 3.63
CA HIS A 121 -17.53 -12.06 4.09
C HIS A 121 -17.41 -10.77 3.25
N ASN A 122 -16.48 -10.72 2.28
CA ASN A 122 -16.16 -9.54 1.44
C ASN A 122 -15.75 -8.33 2.29
N VAL A 123 -14.84 -8.58 3.24
CA VAL A 123 -14.34 -7.59 4.21
C VAL A 123 -12.81 -7.57 4.26
N GLU A 124 -12.25 -6.46 4.76
CA GLU A 124 -10.83 -6.33 5.09
C GLU A 124 -10.66 -6.21 6.60
N LEU A 125 -9.81 -7.05 7.18
CA LEU A 125 -9.52 -7.11 8.61
C LEU A 125 -8.26 -6.30 8.94
N ILE A 126 -8.48 -5.18 9.63
CA ILE A 126 -7.43 -4.25 10.09
C ILE A 126 -7.10 -4.58 11.54
N PHE A 127 -5.82 -4.86 11.85
CA PHE A 127 -5.37 -5.36 13.17
C PHE A 127 -4.54 -4.29 13.89
N ASP A 128 -5.15 -3.44 14.70
CA ASP A 128 -4.42 -2.45 15.52
C ASP A 128 -4.18 -2.95 16.95
N GLN A 129 -3.04 -2.58 17.54
CA GLN A 129 -2.70 -2.74 18.97
C GLN A 129 -3.24 -1.58 19.84
N PHE A 130 -3.65 -0.48 19.20
CA PHE A 130 -4.11 0.76 19.83
C PHE A 130 -5.57 1.05 19.47
N PRO A 131 -6.35 1.67 20.37
CA PRO A 131 -7.76 1.92 20.14
C PRO A 131 -8.04 2.91 18.98
N ILE A 132 -8.34 2.36 17.80
CA ILE A 132 -9.01 3.07 16.70
C ILE A 132 -10.46 3.33 17.14
N LEU A 133 -10.72 4.56 17.61
CA LEU A 133 -11.97 4.95 18.23
C LEU A 133 -12.24 6.45 18.00
N PRO A 134 -13.29 6.84 17.25
CA PRO A 134 -13.76 8.23 17.15
C PRO A 134 -14.22 8.82 18.49
N GLN A 135 -14.56 7.96 19.46
CA GLN A 135 -15.00 8.31 20.82
C GLN A 135 -13.90 8.08 21.88
N SER A 136 -12.66 7.75 21.50
CA SER A 136 -11.57 7.58 22.47
C SER A 136 -11.04 8.93 22.91
N THR A 137 -10.85 9.09 24.22
CA THR A 137 -10.10 10.18 24.83
C THR A 137 -8.58 10.10 24.55
N SER A 138 -8.14 9.07 23.83
CA SER A 138 -6.77 8.85 23.35
C SER A 138 -6.80 8.00 22.06
N PRO A 139 -7.05 8.59 20.88
CA PRO A 139 -6.77 7.92 19.60
C PRO A 139 -5.26 7.71 19.46
N ARG A 140 -4.83 6.82 18.55
CA ARG A 140 -3.39 6.64 18.23
C ARG A 140 -2.76 8.01 17.90
N PRO A 141 -1.75 8.48 18.65
CA PRO A 141 -1.12 9.79 18.42
C PRO A 141 -0.18 9.68 17.21
N LEU A 142 -0.75 9.74 16.01
CA LEU A 142 0.03 9.72 14.78
C LEU A 142 0.85 11.02 14.67
N LYS A 143 2.16 10.87 14.43
CA LYS A 143 3.12 11.97 14.26
C LYS A 143 3.81 11.96 12.89
N ILE A 144 3.99 10.79 12.28
CA ILE A 144 4.61 10.63 10.95
C ILE A 144 3.66 9.88 10.02
N ALA A 145 3.54 10.33 8.78
CA ALA A 145 2.97 9.53 7.69
C ALA A 145 3.89 9.56 6.47
N LEU A 146 4.36 8.38 6.05
CA LEU A 146 5.24 8.21 4.88
C LEU A 146 4.52 7.42 3.78
N PHE A 147 4.53 7.95 2.57
CA PHE A 147 3.80 7.39 1.43
C PHE A 147 4.75 7.02 0.29
N ASP A 148 4.40 6.02 -0.52
CA ASP A 148 4.90 5.97 -1.90
C ASP A 148 4.18 7.01 -2.78
N MET A 149 4.79 7.37 -3.90
CA MET A 149 4.21 8.25 -4.92
C MET A 149 3.41 7.42 -5.92
N ASP A 150 4.13 6.67 -6.74
CA ASP A 150 3.66 5.88 -7.87
C ASP A 150 2.67 4.80 -7.40
N SER A 151 1.60 4.57 -8.18
CA SER A 151 0.48 3.66 -7.82
C SER A 151 -0.19 3.91 -6.45
N THR A 152 0.14 5.01 -5.74
CA THR A 152 -0.24 5.25 -4.34
C THR A 152 -0.86 6.63 -4.12
N LEU A 153 -0.06 7.71 -4.13
CA LEU A 153 -0.55 9.09 -4.06
C LEU A 153 -0.93 9.65 -5.45
N ILE A 154 -0.40 9.05 -6.51
CA ILE A 154 -0.82 9.22 -7.91
C ILE A 154 -1.24 7.86 -8.47
N ASN A 155 -2.06 7.84 -9.52
CA ASN A 155 -2.57 6.58 -10.09
C ASN A 155 -1.60 5.94 -11.12
N GLU A 156 -0.63 6.71 -11.61
CA GLU A 156 0.32 6.30 -12.65
C GLU A 156 1.70 5.88 -12.08
N GLU A 157 2.52 5.25 -12.94
CA GLU A 157 3.93 4.96 -12.71
C GLU A 157 4.77 5.94 -13.55
N VAL A 158 5.45 6.92 -12.92
CA VAL A 158 6.08 8.05 -13.64
C VAL A 158 7.10 7.60 -14.70
N ILE A 159 7.81 6.49 -14.45
CA ILE A 159 8.80 5.96 -15.40
C ILE A 159 8.16 5.34 -16.66
N ASP A 160 6.96 4.79 -16.55
CA ASP A 160 6.22 4.22 -17.68
C ASP A 160 5.51 5.32 -18.48
N GLU A 161 5.09 6.41 -17.83
CA GLU A 161 4.63 7.65 -18.50
C GLU A 161 5.75 8.28 -19.33
N LEU A 162 6.95 8.44 -18.75
CA LEU A 162 8.16 8.90 -19.47
C LEU A 162 8.46 8.00 -20.67
N ALA A 163 8.48 6.67 -20.46
CA ALA A 163 8.72 5.70 -21.52
C ALA A 163 7.69 5.82 -22.66
N ARG A 164 6.42 6.10 -22.33
CA ARG A 164 5.36 6.28 -23.33
C ARG A 164 5.48 7.58 -24.10
N SER A 165 5.91 8.68 -23.46
CA SER A 165 6.10 9.98 -24.14
C SER A 165 7.14 9.94 -25.26
N ILE A 166 8.04 8.95 -25.27
CA ILE A 166 9.06 8.74 -26.30
C ILE A 166 8.94 7.39 -27.03
N GLY A 167 7.87 6.63 -26.79
CA GLY A 167 7.58 5.37 -27.50
C GLY A 167 8.47 4.17 -27.16
N VAL A 168 9.12 4.14 -25.98
CA VAL A 168 10.00 3.04 -25.54
C VAL A 168 9.38 2.12 -24.46
N SER A 169 8.06 2.23 -24.22
CA SER A 169 7.33 1.46 -23.19
C SER A 169 7.60 -0.05 -23.24
N ASP A 170 7.66 -0.66 -24.42
CA ASP A 170 7.93 -2.11 -24.57
C ASP A 170 9.32 -2.49 -24.06
N ALA A 171 10.32 -1.63 -24.29
CA ALA A 171 11.70 -1.87 -23.87
C ALA A 171 11.88 -1.66 -22.36
N VAL A 172 11.21 -0.65 -21.79
CA VAL A 172 11.14 -0.42 -20.33
C VAL A 172 10.41 -1.57 -19.63
N SER A 173 9.29 -2.03 -20.19
CA SER A 173 8.53 -3.20 -19.71
C SER A 173 9.38 -4.48 -19.70
N ALA A 174 10.18 -4.73 -20.74
CA ALA A 174 11.10 -5.87 -20.80
C ALA A 174 12.19 -5.84 -19.70
N ILE A 175 12.67 -4.66 -19.29
CA ILE A 175 13.59 -4.51 -18.15
C ILE A 175 12.86 -4.74 -16.83
N THR A 176 11.64 -4.22 -16.67
CA THR A 176 10.80 -4.46 -15.49
C THR A 176 10.50 -5.95 -15.32
N ALA A 177 10.19 -6.67 -16.40
CA ALA A 177 9.98 -8.12 -16.39
C ALA A 177 11.24 -8.89 -15.91
N ARG A 178 12.43 -8.56 -16.43
CA ARG A 178 13.72 -9.13 -15.96
C ARG A 178 13.95 -8.89 -14.46
N ALA A 179 13.63 -7.69 -13.98
CA ALA A 179 13.74 -7.37 -12.55
C ALA A 179 12.73 -8.18 -11.69
N MET A 180 11.51 -8.37 -12.18
CA MET A 180 10.47 -9.16 -11.49
C MET A 180 10.75 -10.67 -11.48
N ASN A 181 11.49 -11.18 -12.46
CA ASN A 181 12.02 -12.55 -12.48
C ASN A 181 13.19 -12.76 -11.51
N GLY A 182 13.92 -11.68 -11.18
CA GLY A 182 15.19 -11.74 -10.44
C GLY A 182 16.44 -11.85 -11.34
N ASP A 183 16.30 -11.64 -12.65
CA ASP A 183 17.41 -11.67 -13.62
C ASP A 183 18.40 -10.51 -13.41
N ILE A 184 17.93 -9.40 -12.81
CA ILE A 184 18.69 -8.21 -12.44
C ILE A 184 18.18 -7.62 -11.12
N ASP A 185 19.03 -6.91 -10.38
CA ASP A 185 18.60 -6.19 -9.18
C ASP A 185 17.85 -4.88 -9.50
N PHE A 186 17.22 -4.29 -8.48
CA PHE A 186 16.44 -3.05 -8.60
C PHE A 186 17.29 -1.86 -9.08
N ALA A 187 18.52 -1.72 -8.60
CA ALA A 187 19.38 -0.59 -8.96
C ALA A 187 19.85 -0.68 -10.42
N THR A 188 20.11 -1.89 -10.91
CA THR A 188 20.43 -2.21 -12.30
C THR A 188 19.22 -1.99 -13.20
N SER A 189 18.06 -2.50 -12.80
CA SER A 189 16.78 -2.25 -13.50
C SER A 189 16.43 -0.77 -13.61
N LEU A 190 16.65 0.01 -12.55
CA LEU A 190 16.45 1.46 -12.59
C LEU A 190 17.46 2.13 -13.54
N LYS A 191 18.75 1.78 -13.47
CA LYS A 191 19.79 2.33 -14.36
C LYS A 191 19.54 2.01 -15.83
N GLU A 192 19.16 0.78 -16.16
CA GLU A 192 18.83 0.39 -17.53
C GLU A 192 17.62 1.17 -18.07
N ARG A 193 16.54 1.30 -17.29
CA ARG A 193 15.35 2.08 -17.70
C ARG A 193 15.64 3.58 -17.80
N VAL A 194 16.42 4.14 -16.88
CA VAL A 194 16.88 5.54 -16.92
C VAL A 194 17.78 5.80 -18.13
N GLY A 195 18.60 4.83 -18.54
CA GLY A 195 19.41 4.92 -19.76
C GLY A 195 18.60 5.13 -21.04
N MET A 196 17.38 4.58 -21.10
CA MET A 196 16.44 4.79 -22.22
C MET A 196 15.86 6.21 -22.27
N LEU A 197 16.06 7.03 -21.23
CA LEU A 197 15.62 8.42 -21.16
C LEU A 197 16.69 9.42 -21.64
N LYS A 198 17.85 8.97 -22.17
CA LYS A 198 18.84 9.89 -22.76
C LYS A 198 18.21 10.71 -23.89
N GLY A 199 18.34 12.03 -23.81
CA GLY A 199 17.89 12.96 -24.86
C GLY A 199 16.46 13.47 -24.71
N VAL A 200 15.70 12.97 -23.72
CA VAL A 200 14.37 13.48 -23.39
C VAL A 200 14.46 14.93 -22.91
N PRO A 201 13.77 15.91 -23.54
CA PRO A 201 13.80 17.31 -23.09
C PRO A 201 13.30 17.47 -21.65
N THR A 202 13.95 18.32 -20.85
CA THR A 202 13.60 18.49 -19.42
C THR A 202 12.21 19.13 -19.21
N THR A 203 11.59 19.66 -20.27
CA THR A 203 10.18 20.09 -20.26
C THR A 203 9.21 18.94 -19.98
N VAL A 204 9.61 17.67 -20.18
CA VAL A 204 8.75 16.49 -19.97
C VAL A 204 8.11 16.47 -18.57
N TRP A 205 8.82 16.95 -17.54
CA TRP A 205 8.28 17.05 -16.18
C TRP A 205 7.06 17.96 -16.11
N GLN A 206 7.10 19.09 -16.81
CA GLN A 206 5.99 20.05 -16.86
C GLN A 206 4.80 19.49 -17.64
N ASP A 207 5.00 18.54 -18.56
CA ASP A 207 3.92 17.88 -19.29
C ASP A 207 3.30 16.74 -18.46
N LEU A 208 4.11 15.96 -17.76
CA LEU A 208 3.63 14.95 -16.81
C LEU A 208 2.82 15.57 -15.66
N GLN A 209 3.20 16.73 -15.16
CA GLN A 209 2.44 17.50 -14.16
C GLN A 209 1.03 17.91 -14.62
N LYS A 210 0.73 17.82 -15.93
CA LYS A 210 -0.59 18.08 -16.51
C LYS A 210 -1.41 16.81 -16.75
N THR A 211 -0.77 15.63 -16.79
CA THR A 211 -1.41 14.35 -17.15
C THR A 211 -1.52 13.36 -16.00
N VAL A 212 -0.57 13.38 -15.06
CA VAL A 212 -0.57 12.52 -13.87
C VAL A 212 -1.74 12.88 -12.95
N THR A 213 -2.48 11.87 -12.52
CA THR A 213 -3.69 12.04 -11.72
C THR A 213 -3.45 11.65 -10.27
N ILE A 214 -3.69 12.60 -9.36
CA ILE A 214 -3.61 12.37 -7.92
C ILE A 214 -4.70 11.38 -7.51
N ALA A 215 -4.33 10.40 -6.67
CA ALA A 215 -5.20 9.32 -6.26
C ALA A 215 -6.43 9.83 -5.48
N THR A 216 -7.59 9.22 -5.72
CA THR A 216 -8.85 9.58 -5.06
C THR A 216 -8.70 9.61 -3.54
N GLY A 217 -9.02 10.74 -2.91
CA GLY A 217 -8.90 10.90 -1.45
C GLY A 217 -7.52 11.29 -0.93
N ALA A 218 -6.49 11.37 -1.78
CA ALA A 218 -5.14 11.73 -1.32
C ALA A 218 -5.08 13.18 -0.80
N ARG A 219 -5.74 14.13 -1.48
CA ARG A 219 -5.79 15.53 -1.04
C ARG A 219 -6.49 15.67 0.30
N GLU A 220 -7.63 15.01 0.48
CA GLU A 220 -8.39 14.97 1.73
C GLU A 220 -7.60 14.32 2.86
N LEU A 221 -6.91 13.21 2.57
CA LEU A 221 -6.07 12.52 3.54
C LEU A 221 -4.91 13.40 4.03
N ILE A 222 -4.11 13.96 3.13
CA ILE A 222 -2.97 14.80 3.52
C ILE A 222 -3.46 16.07 4.23
N ALA A 223 -4.54 16.71 3.76
CA ALA A 223 -5.14 17.85 4.47
C ALA A 223 -5.60 17.49 5.90
N GLY A 224 -6.26 16.34 6.08
CA GLY A 224 -6.69 15.85 7.39
C GLY A 224 -5.55 15.46 8.33
N LEU A 225 -4.43 14.96 7.79
CA LEU A 225 -3.20 14.66 8.53
C LEU A 225 -2.48 15.96 8.95
N ASN A 226 -2.30 16.89 8.02
CA ASN A 226 -1.67 18.19 8.27
C ASN A 226 -2.45 19.02 9.31
N ARG A 227 -3.80 19.01 9.28
CA ARG A 227 -4.63 19.65 10.32
C ARG A 227 -4.44 19.04 11.72
N LYS A 228 -3.99 17.79 11.82
CA LYS A 228 -3.64 17.13 13.09
C LYS A 228 -2.18 17.33 13.51
N GLY A 229 -1.37 18.06 12.73
CA GLY A 229 0.05 18.24 13.00
C GLY A 229 0.91 17.00 12.72
N VAL A 230 0.41 16.07 11.90
CA VAL A 230 1.20 14.91 11.44
C VAL A 230 2.21 15.40 10.40
N TYR A 231 3.48 15.07 10.58
CA TYR A 231 4.53 15.33 9.59
C TYR A 231 4.36 14.37 8.42
N THR A 232 4.06 14.90 7.23
CA THR A 232 3.73 14.10 6.04
C THR A 232 4.87 14.10 5.02
N ALA A 233 5.18 12.92 4.48
CA ALA A 233 6.32 12.74 3.59
C ALA A 233 6.05 11.72 2.48
N VAL A 234 6.73 11.86 1.34
CA VAL A 234 6.73 10.87 0.25
C VAL A 234 8.13 10.32 0.01
N ALA A 235 8.26 9.00 -0.16
CA ALA A 235 9.50 8.31 -0.52
C ALA A 235 9.25 7.37 -1.70
N SER A 236 9.77 7.72 -2.88
CA SER A 236 9.38 7.14 -4.18
C SER A 236 10.55 6.53 -4.96
N GLY A 237 10.25 5.46 -5.70
CA GLY A 237 11.14 4.87 -6.71
C GLY A 237 11.24 5.66 -8.02
N GLY A 238 10.34 6.62 -8.24
CA GLY A 238 10.37 7.62 -9.31
C GLY A 238 11.37 8.75 -9.03
N PHE A 239 11.06 9.96 -9.51
CA PHE A 239 12.05 11.04 -9.69
C PHE A 239 11.70 12.36 -8.99
N THR A 240 12.74 13.06 -8.51
CA THR A 240 12.62 14.28 -7.68
C THR A 240 11.74 15.40 -8.28
N PRO A 241 11.76 15.69 -9.60
CA PRO A 241 10.89 16.73 -10.18
C PRO A 241 9.39 16.46 -10.04
N MET A 242 8.96 15.19 -10.00
CA MET A 242 7.56 14.82 -9.74
C MET A 242 7.26 14.75 -8.24
N ALA A 243 8.20 14.25 -7.43
CA ALA A 243 8.00 14.13 -5.99
C ALA A 243 7.95 15.51 -5.27
N GLU A 244 8.78 16.47 -5.66
CA GLU A 244 8.72 17.85 -5.15
C GLU A 244 7.49 18.61 -5.66
N TRP A 245 7.02 18.35 -6.89
CA TRP A 245 5.73 18.87 -7.37
C TRP A 245 4.56 18.32 -6.53
N LEU A 246 4.49 17.01 -6.33
CA LEU A 246 3.41 16.37 -5.57
C LEU A 246 3.40 16.81 -4.11
N LYS A 247 4.58 17.01 -3.52
CA LYS A 247 4.77 17.65 -2.21
C LYS A 247 4.19 19.06 -2.16
N GLY A 248 4.42 19.89 -3.18
CA GLY A 248 3.78 21.20 -3.31
C GLY A 248 2.25 21.12 -3.47
N GLU A 249 1.76 20.22 -4.32
CA GLU A 249 0.33 20.02 -4.60
C GLU A 249 -0.48 19.51 -3.41
N LEU A 250 0.08 18.59 -2.63
CA LEU A 250 -0.58 18.00 -1.45
C LEU A 250 -0.27 18.75 -0.15
N GLY A 251 0.80 19.57 -0.13
CA GLY A 251 1.31 20.19 1.08
C GLY A 251 2.08 19.23 1.99
N LEU A 252 2.89 18.34 1.43
CA LEU A 252 3.77 17.45 2.21
C LEU A 252 4.98 18.23 2.75
N ASP A 253 5.49 17.84 3.92
CA ASP A 253 6.69 18.43 4.51
C ASP A 253 7.99 18.00 3.80
N LEU A 254 8.04 16.79 3.24
CA LEU A 254 9.23 16.18 2.64
C LEU A 254 8.93 15.32 1.41
N ALA A 255 9.82 15.38 0.42
CA ALA A 255 9.92 14.38 -0.64
C ALA A 255 11.31 13.74 -0.66
N VAL A 256 11.37 12.45 -1.00
CA VAL A 256 12.57 11.66 -1.24
C VAL A 256 12.33 10.84 -2.52
N ALA A 257 13.16 11.02 -3.55
CA ALA A 257 13.04 10.36 -4.84
C ALA A 257 14.41 10.27 -5.53
N ASN A 258 14.49 9.59 -6.67
CA ASN A 258 15.76 9.46 -7.40
C ASN A 258 16.10 10.74 -8.17
N HIS A 259 17.37 11.15 -8.08
CA HIS A 259 17.91 12.28 -8.81
C HIS A 259 18.44 11.85 -10.17
N LEU A 260 18.11 12.61 -11.21
CA LEU A 260 18.57 12.41 -12.59
C LEU A 260 19.52 13.54 -12.98
N LEU A 261 20.59 13.20 -13.69
CA LEU A 261 21.50 14.20 -14.26
C LEU A 261 20.89 14.79 -15.53
N GLU A 262 20.77 16.12 -15.57
CA GLU A 262 20.45 16.87 -16.78
C GLU A 262 21.73 17.23 -17.55
N ALA A 263 21.60 17.35 -18.87
CA ALA A 263 22.67 17.71 -19.78
C ALA A 263 22.30 18.98 -20.56
N ALA A 264 23.31 19.83 -20.79
CA ALA A 264 23.19 21.03 -21.61
C ALA A 264 22.93 20.67 -23.09
N PRO A 265 22.36 21.59 -23.89
CA PRO A 265 22.18 21.40 -25.33
C PRO A 265 23.47 20.97 -26.06
N THR A 266 23.32 20.08 -27.04
CA THR A 266 24.38 19.57 -27.92
C THR A 266 23.94 19.63 -29.39
N GLU A 267 24.81 19.28 -30.32
CA GLU A 267 24.43 19.10 -31.74
C GLU A 267 23.45 17.92 -31.96
N GLU A 268 23.44 16.92 -31.06
CA GLU A 268 22.50 15.80 -31.05
C GLU A 268 21.15 16.20 -30.45
N PHE A 269 21.16 17.02 -29.40
CA PHE A 269 19.97 17.45 -28.64
C PHE A 269 19.94 18.97 -28.47
N PRO A 270 19.17 19.72 -29.27
CA PRO A 270 19.20 21.20 -29.28
C PRO A 270 18.58 21.87 -28.04
N TYR A 271 18.17 21.10 -27.02
CA TYR A 271 17.55 21.57 -25.79
C TYR A 271 18.21 20.92 -24.57
N ALA A 272 17.99 21.49 -23.38
CA ALA A 272 18.35 20.83 -22.13
C ALA A 272 17.56 19.51 -22.00
N HIS A 273 18.25 18.43 -21.67
CA HIS A 273 17.72 17.08 -21.75
C HIS A 273 18.20 16.19 -20.60
N LEU A 274 17.48 15.10 -20.33
CA LEU A 274 17.92 14.07 -19.41
C LEU A 274 19.14 13.34 -20.02
N SER A 275 20.21 13.18 -19.24
CA SER A 275 21.45 12.53 -19.69
C SER A 275 21.35 11.01 -19.86
N GLY A 276 20.25 10.41 -19.39
CA GLY A 276 20.12 8.96 -19.22
C GLY A 276 20.89 8.39 -18.01
N GLN A 277 21.23 9.22 -17.02
CA GLN A 277 21.98 8.81 -15.83
C GLN A 277 21.33 9.31 -14.53
N LEU A 278 21.46 8.49 -13.47
CA LEU A 278 21.19 8.89 -12.08
C LEU A 278 22.35 9.72 -11.55
N ASP A 279 22.06 10.70 -10.68
CA ASP A 279 23.09 11.52 -10.04
C ASP A 279 23.82 10.74 -8.93
N PRO A 280 25.14 10.46 -9.07
CA PRO A 280 25.91 9.69 -8.08
C PRO A 280 26.15 10.44 -6.77
N ALA A 281 25.83 11.74 -6.67
CA ALA A 281 25.86 12.47 -5.41
C ALA A 281 24.71 12.11 -4.45
N PHE A 282 23.65 11.44 -4.96
CA PHE A 282 22.47 11.07 -4.20
C PHE A 282 22.30 9.54 -4.13
N PRO A 283 21.80 8.99 -3.00
CA PRO A 283 21.52 7.56 -2.89
C PRO A 283 20.30 7.18 -3.74
N ILE A 284 20.33 5.98 -4.32
CA ILE A 284 19.16 5.39 -5.01
C ILE A 284 18.08 5.07 -3.97
N VAL A 285 16.83 5.44 -4.25
CA VAL A 285 15.69 5.12 -3.38
C VAL A 285 15.32 3.65 -3.51
N THR A 286 16.02 2.85 -2.72
CA THR A 286 15.81 1.42 -2.54
C THR A 286 14.74 1.13 -1.49
N PRO A 287 14.22 -0.10 -1.40
CA PRO A 287 13.34 -0.54 -0.30
C PRO A 287 13.95 -0.28 1.10
N GLN A 288 15.27 -0.41 1.22
CA GLN A 288 16.00 -0.09 2.44
C GLN A 288 15.96 1.41 2.73
N LEU A 289 16.23 2.27 1.74
CA LEU A 289 16.21 3.72 1.95
C LEU A 289 14.79 4.23 2.33
N LYS A 290 13.71 3.61 1.85
CA LYS A 290 12.35 3.91 2.32
C LYS A 290 12.15 3.58 3.79
N GLN A 291 12.64 2.42 4.24
CA GLN A 291 12.64 2.02 5.66
C GLN A 291 13.49 2.98 6.51
N ASP A 292 14.71 3.29 6.07
CA ASP A 292 15.65 4.18 6.75
C ASP A 292 15.09 5.60 6.85
N THR A 293 14.39 6.07 5.82
CA THR A 293 13.69 7.37 5.82
C THR A 293 12.62 7.41 6.91
N LEU A 294 11.82 6.36 7.06
CA LEU A 294 10.81 6.29 8.13
C LEU A 294 11.44 6.34 9.52
N LEU A 295 12.52 5.57 9.73
CA LEU A 295 13.26 5.52 10.99
C LEU A 295 13.92 6.87 11.32
N ALA A 296 14.54 7.52 10.33
CA ALA A 296 15.16 8.82 10.48
C ALA A 296 14.13 9.93 10.76
N LEU A 297 12.96 9.90 10.12
CA LEU A 297 11.85 10.82 10.39
C LEU A 297 11.31 10.63 11.82
N ALA A 298 11.08 9.40 12.24
CA ALA A 298 10.60 9.10 13.59
C ALA A 298 11.59 9.61 14.66
N ALA A 299 12.88 9.32 14.50
CA ALA A 299 13.94 9.81 15.37
C ALA A 299 14.04 11.35 15.38
N LYS A 300 13.99 12.00 14.21
CA LYS A 300 14.08 13.46 14.07
C LYS A 300 12.94 14.21 14.76
N GLN A 301 11.71 13.67 14.72
CA GLN A 301 10.52 14.32 15.28
C GLN A 301 10.15 13.85 16.70
N GLY A 302 10.96 12.99 17.34
CA GLY A 302 10.63 12.45 18.67
C GLY A 302 9.35 11.59 18.65
N ALA A 303 9.15 10.84 17.57
CA ALA A 303 8.05 9.89 17.42
C ALA A 303 8.54 8.47 17.72
N ALA A 304 7.80 7.74 18.57
CA ALA A 304 7.96 6.30 18.70
C ALA A 304 7.42 5.61 17.43
N MET A 305 7.91 4.40 17.11
CA MET A 305 7.48 3.72 15.88
C MET A 305 5.98 3.41 15.83
N HIS A 306 5.29 3.29 16.97
CA HIS A 306 3.83 3.15 16.99
C HIS A 306 3.07 4.45 16.63
N GLU A 307 3.76 5.59 16.55
CA GLU A 307 3.22 6.90 16.15
C GLU A 307 3.42 7.15 14.64
N THR A 308 3.76 6.12 13.85
CA THR A 308 4.03 6.22 12.41
C THR A 308 3.06 5.41 11.54
N LEU A 309 2.68 5.99 10.40
CA LEU A 309 1.92 5.40 9.29
C LEU A 309 2.86 5.22 8.10
N ALA A 310 2.74 4.10 7.40
CA ALA A 310 3.30 3.92 6.07
C ALA A 310 2.27 3.36 5.10
N VAL A 311 2.25 3.89 3.86
CA VAL A 311 1.32 3.47 2.80
C VAL A 311 2.08 3.28 1.47
N GLY A 312 1.76 2.21 0.75
CA GLY A 312 2.31 1.91 -0.58
C GLY A 312 1.62 0.71 -1.23
N ASP A 313 1.81 0.51 -2.53
CA ASP A 313 1.26 -0.62 -3.29
C ASP A 313 2.26 -1.78 -3.48
N GLY A 314 3.55 -1.48 -3.36
CA GLY A 314 4.60 -2.22 -4.04
C GLY A 314 5.38 -3.19 -3.16
N SER A 315 6.06 -4.16 -3.80
CA SER A 315 7.00 -5.04 -3.09
C SER A 315 8.24 -4.28 -2.59
N ASN A 316 8.52 -3.12 -3.18
CA ASN A 316 9.49 -2.14 -2.72
C ASN A 316 9.15 -1.51 -1.36
N ASP A 317 7.87 -1.48 -0.97
CA ASP A 317 7.44 -0.81 0.26
C ASP A 317 7.43 -1.75 1.46
N LEU A 318 7.48 -3.07 1.25
CA LEU A 318 7.28 -4.07 2.32
C LEU A 318 8.20 -3.90 3.54
N LEU A 319 9.42 -3.38 3.38
CA LEU A 319 10.31 -3.05 4.51
C LEU A 319 9.82 -1.83 5.29
N MET A 320 9.39 -0.77 4.60
CA MET A 320 8.79 0.43 5.17
C MET A 320 7.46 0.10 5.87
N LEU A 321 6.56 -0.61 5.18
CA LEU A 321 5.28 -1.06 5.72
C LEU A 321 5.47 -1.98 6.95
N GLY A 322 6.38 -2.96 6.89
CA GLY A 322 6.67 -3.86 8.01
C GLY A 322 7.34 -3.19 9.22
N THR A 323 7.84 -1.95 9.06
CA THR A 323 8.55 -1.19 10.11
C THR A 323 7.67 -0.10 10.73
N ALA A 324 6.65 0.37 10.02
CA ALA A 324 5.71 1.36 10.53
C ALA A 324 4.84 0.80 11.66
N GLY A 325 4.42 1.68 12.56
CA GLY A 325 3.41 1.35 13.56
C GLY A 325 2.06 0.98 12.96
N LEU A 326 1.79 1.45 11.74
CA LEU A 326 0.62 1.17 10.92
C LEU A 326 1.06 1.08 9.45
N GLY A 327 1.44 -0.11 8.99
CA GLY A 327 1.84 -0.38 7.62
C GLY A 327 0.70 -0.92 6.77
N ILE A 328 0.28 -0.15 5.76
CA ILE A 328 -0.91 -0.44 4.95
C ILE A 328 -0.54 -0.59 3.47
N ALA A 329 -0.84 -1.76 2.90
CA ALA A 329 -0.80 -2.01 1.46
C ALA A 329 -2.07 -1.44 0.79
N TRP A 330 -1.93 -0.36 0.01
CA TRP A 330 -3.03 0.33 -0.67
C TRP A 330 -3.23 -0.21 -2.10
N LYS A 331 -4.44 -0.68 -2.43
CA LYS A 331 -4.85 -1.30 -3.72
C LYS A 331 -3.82 -2.29 -4.30
N ALA A 332 -3.02 -2.88 -3.42
CA ALA A 332 -1.69 -3.40 -3.75
C ALA A 332 -1.72 -4.69 -4.57
N LYS A 333 -0.60 -4.98 -5.25
CA LYS A 333 -0.42 -6.24 -6.00
C LYS A 333 -0.53 -7.44 -5.04
N ALA A 334 -1.18 -8.55 -5.42
CA ALA A 334 -1.57 -9.62 -4.49
C ALA A 334 -0.42 -10.21 -3.63
N LYS A 335 0.79 -10.34 -4.19
CA LYS A 335 2.01 -10.78 -3.47
C LYS A 335 2.44 -9.81 -2.35
N VAL A 336 2.03 -8.54 -2.43
CA VAL A 336 2.27 -7.49 -1.43
C VAL A 336 1.17 -7.55 -0.37
N GLN A 337 -0.10 -7.64 -0.77
CA GLN A 337 -1.25 -7.80 0.15
C GLN A 337 -1.11 -9.01 1.10
N VAL A 338 -0.49 -10.09 0.64
CA VAL A 338 -0.22 -11.30 1.45
C VAL A 338 0.92 -11.07 2.47
N LYS A 339 1.83 -10.13 2.23
CA LYS A 339 3.03 -9.88 3.05
C LYS A 339 2.96 -8.64 3.94
N ALA A 340 2.13 -7.65 3.60
CA ALA A 340 2.01 -6.42 4.38
C ALA A 340 1.26 -6.66 5.72
N PRO A 341 1.52 -5.84 6.76
CA PRO A 341 0.83 -5.98 8.04
C PRO A 341 -0.69 -5.77 7.93
N MET A 342 -1.13 -4.87 7.04
CA MET A 342 -2.53 -4.55 6.77
C MET A 342 -2.71 -4.24 5.28
N ARG A 343 -3.96 -4.28 4.80
CA ARG A 343 -4.33 -3.94 3.41
C ARG A 343 -5.61 -3.10 3.35
N LEU A 344 -5.72 -2.27 2.32
CA LEU A 344 -6.93 -1.52 1.97
C LEU A 344 -7.15 -1.51 0.45
N ASN A 345 -8.29 -2.01 0.00
CA ASN A 345 -8.72 -2.07 -1.41
C ASN A 345 -10.01 -1.25 -1.66
N GLY A 346 -10.35 -0.32 -0.77
CA GLY A 346 -11.47 0.63 -0.97
C GLY A 346 -11.16 1.69 -2.03
N GLU A 347 -12.15 2.52 -2.37
CA GLU A 347 -12.05 3.42 -3.53
C GLU A 347 -11.37 4.78 -3.26
N SER A 348 -11.17 5.15 -1.99
CA SER A 348 -10.58 6.44 -1.62
C SER A 348 -9.56 6.32 -0.50
N LEU A 349 -8.41 6.99 -0.64
CA LEU A 349 -7.41 7.15 0.42
C LEU A 349 -7.98 7.92 1.63
N ARG A 350 -9.08 8.67 1.46
CA ARG A 350 -9.84 9.27 2.57
C ARG A 350 -10.24 8.24 3.62
N ASP A 351 -10.44 6.97 3.24
CA ASP A 351 -10.81 5.89 4.15
C ASP A 351 -9.80 5.68 5.29
N LEU A 352 -8.55 6.14 5.12
CA LEU A 352 -7.53 6.15 6.16
C LEU A 352 -7.84 7.15 7.29
N LEU A 353 -8.54 8.27 7.03
CA LEU A 353 -8.89 9.26 8.06
C LEU A 353 -9.79 8.68 9.17
N TYR A 354 -10.64 7.71 8.83
CA TYR A 354 -11.49 7.04 9.80
C TYR A 354 -10.68 6.17 10.78
N LEU A 355 -9.52 5.64 10.37
CA LEU A 355 -8.59 4.92 11.26
C LEU A 355 -7.98 5.85 12.33
N PHE A 356 -8.08 7.16 12.14
CA PHE A 356 -7.61 8.19 13.07
C PHE A 356 -8.75 8.98 13.73
N GLY A 357 -9.96 8.43 13.73
CA GLY A 357 -11.13 9.00 14.42
C GLY A 357 -11.67 10.30 13.82
N SER A 358 -11.38 10.60 12.55
CA SER A 358 -11.90 11.79 11.84
C SER A 358 -12.93 11.40 10.79
N GLU A 359 -14.15 11.93 10.92
CA GLU A 359 -15.19 11.85 9.89
C GLU A 359 -15.01 12.92 8.79
N GLU A 360 -14.46 14.08 9.16
CA GLU A 360 -14.37 15.29 8.31
C GLU A 360 -13.04 15.41 7.55
N ALA A 361 -13.16 15.76 6.27
CA ALA A 361 -12.07 15.98 5.30
C ALA A 361 -11.56 17.42 5.30
#